data_AF-A0A3M2ATB0-F1
#
_entry.id   AF-A0A3M2ATB0-F1
#
_cell.length_a   1.000
_cell.length_b   1.000
_cell.length_c   1.000
_cell.angle_alpha   90.00
_cell.angle_beta   90.00
_cell.angle_gamma   90.00
#
_symmetry.space_group_name_H-M   'P 1'
#
loop_
_entity.id
_entity.type
_entity.pdbx_description
1 polymer ?
#
loop_
_entity_poly.entity_id
_entity_poly.type
_entity_poly.pdbx_seq_one_letter_code
_entity_poly.pdbx_strand_id
1 'polypeptide(L)'
;MANTAPVTLSELVVEAEKIISDCFGTGGSASAGSTGRTQLSNAIDAINQAQGSIEVFINWLRYQTARENFWRTRGKNGSLGEQVYKYAEELRTRDSKNAAQNLTYFLGFLRRALVAINYLDKIPAQLRGGESQ
;
A
#
# COMPACT_ATOMS: atom_id res chain seq x y z
N MET A 1 -27.24 7.06 -4.95
CA MET A 1 -26.19 6.75 -3.97
C MET A 1 -25.33 5.65 -4.57
N ALA A 2 -24.05 5.90 -4.84
CA ALA A 2 -23.20 4.87 -5.42
C ALA A 2 -23.02 3.75 -4.39
N ASN A 3 -23.46 2.54 -4.75
CA ASN A 3 -23.32 1.34 -3.93
C ASN A 3 -21.88 0.84 -4.07
N THR A 4 -20.93 1.53 -3.44
CA THR A 4 -19.53 1.07 -3.39
C THR A 4 -19.44 -0.07 -2.38
N ALA A 5 -19.15 -1.27 -2.86
CA ALA A 5 -18.94 -2.43 -2.03
C ALA A 5 -17.90 -2.14 -0.93
N PRO A 6 -18.10 -2.67 0.29
CA PRO A 6 -17.16 -2.48 1.39
C PRO A 6 -15.77 -2.96 0.99
N VAL A 7 -14.75 -2.20 1.40
CA VAL A 7 -13.35 -2.56 1.16
C VAL A 7 -13.06 -3.88 1.89
N THR A 8 -12.54 -4.87 1.16
CA THR A 8 -12.22 -6.19 1.73
C THR A 8 -10.71 -6.33 1.94
N LEU A 9 -10.29 -7.16 2.90
CA LEU A 9 -8.86 -7.44 3.12
C LEU A 9 -8.17 -7.98 1.87
N SER A 10 -8.86 -8.83 1.09
CA SER A 10 -8.33 -9.38 -0.17
C SER A 10 -8.04 -8.28 -1.20
N GLU A 11 -8.92 -7.29 -1.29
CA GLU A 11 -8.71 -6.11 -2.16
C GLU A 11 -7.47 -5.32 -1.73
N LEU A 12 -7.30 -5.09 -0.41
CA LEU A 12 -6.12 -4.40 0.12
C LEU A 12 -4.82 -5.14 -0.20
N VAL A 13 -4.82 -6.47 -0.14
CA VAL A 13 -3.65 -7.30 -0.49
C VAL A 13 -3.31 -7.13 -1.98
N VAL A 14 -4.31 -7.29 -2.85
CA VAL A 14 -4.11 -7.21 -4.30
C VAL A 14 -3.59 -5.83 -4.71
N GLU A 15 -4.16 -4.75 -4.16
CA GLU A 15 -3.70 -3.40 -4.52
C GLU A 15 -2.27 -3.14 -3.99
N ALA A 16 -1.92 -3.65 -2.80
CA ALA A 16 -0.57 -3.55 -2.27
C ALA A 16 0.47 -4.29 -3.15
N GLU A 17 0.17 -5.53 -3.56
CA GLU A 17 1.03 -6.32 -4.44
C GLU A 17 1.21 -5.65 -5.81
N LYS A 18 0.12 -5.10 -6.37
CA LYS A 18 0.13 -4.36 -7.64
C LYS A 18 1.03 -3.13 -7.58
N ILE A 19 0.89 -2.29 -6.54
CA ILE A 19 1.70 -1.08 -6.38
C ILE A 19 3.19 -1.42 -6.20
N ILE A 20 3.50 -2.44 -5.39
CA ILE A 20 4.89 -2.90 -5.22
C ILE A 20 5.46 -3.45 -6.52
N SER A 21 4.71 -4.30 -7.23
CA SER A 21 5.14 -4.86 -8.50
C SER A 21 5.38 -3.78 -9.56
N ASP A 22 4.53 -2.75 -9.61
CA ASP A 22 4.70 -1.63 -10.53
C ASP A 22 5.97 -0.83 -10.24
N CYS A 23 6.26 -0.55 -8.97
CA CYS A 23 7.41 0.27 -8.57
C CYS A 23 8.74 -0.50 -8.52
N PHE A 24 8.72 -1.82 -8.34
CA PHE A 24 9.92 -2.58 -7.98
C PHE A 24 10.06 -3.94 -8.72
N GLY A 25 9.07 -4.39 -9.50
CA GLY A 25 9.01 -5.75 -10.06
C GLY A 25 9.94 -6.07 -11.23
N THR A 26 10.35 -5.08 -12.05
CA THR A 26 11.31 -5.29 -13.15
C THR A 26 12.71 -4.81 -12.77
N GLY A 27 13.55 -5.72 -12.27
CA GLY A 27 14.99 -5.46 -12.04
C GLY A 27 15.36 -4.73 -10.75
N GLY A 28 14.42 -4.55 -9.81
CA GLY A 28 14.65 -3.83 -8.56
C GLY A 28 15.44 -4.63 -7.52
N SER A 29 16.75 -4.85 -7.71
CA SER A 29 17.60 -5.45 -6.68
C SER A 29 17.98 -4.49 -5.53
N ALA A 30 17.46 -3.25 -5.51
CA ALA A 30 18.10 -2.17 -4.74
C ALA A 30 17.34 -1.66 -3.49
N SER A 31 16.07 -1.98 -3.27
CA SER A 31 15.25 -1.23 -2.28
C SER A 31 14.39 -2.05 -1.31
N ALA A 32 14.28 -3.38 -1.50
CA ALA A 32 13.66 -4.28 -0.51
C ALA A 32 14.54 -4.50 0.76
N GLY A 33 15.63 -3.74 0.88
CA GLY A 33 16.55 -3.77 2.02
C GLY A 33 15.95 -3.29 3.33
N SER A 34 16.80 -3.03 4.33
CA SER A 34 16.37 -2.45 5.62
C SER A 34 15.62 -1.12 5.44
N THR A 35 16.09 -0.24 4.55
CA THR A 35 15.51 1.09 4.32
C THR A 35 14.05 1.06 3.91
N GLY A 36 13.65 0.25 2.92
CA GLY A 36 12.25 0.17 2.49
C GLY A 36 11.32 -0.38 3.57
N ARG A 37 11.79 -1.39 4.32
CA ARG A 37 11.06 -1.94 5.48
C ARG A 37 10.86 -0.89 6.57
N THR A 38 11.89 -0.11 6.87
CA THR A 38 11.81 1.00 7.84
C THR A 38 10.86 2.09 7.38
N GLN A 39 10.93 2.51 6.11
CA GLN A 39 10.04 3.54 5.58
C GLN A 39 8.56 3.13 5.65
N LEU A 40 8.24 1.87 5.34
CA LEU A 40 6.87 1.37 5.46
C LEU A 40 6.42 1.16 6.91
N SER A 41 7.33 0.78 7.82
CA SER A 41 7.05 0.80 9.26
C SER A 41 6.73 2.21 9.76
N ASN A 42 7.53 3.21 9.36
CA ASN A 42 7.28 4.61 9.70
C ASN A 42 5.92 5.10 9.16
N ALA A 43 5.49 4.61 8.00
CA ALA A 43 4.17 4.96 7.44
C ALA A 43 3.02 4.40 8.29
N ILE A 44 3.16 3.16 8.78
CA ILE A 44 2.20 2.56 9.71
C ILE A 44 2.16 3.34 11.03
N ASP A 45 3.32 3.72 11.56
CA ASP A 45 3.39 4.54 12.78
C ASP A 45 2.78 5.92 12.56
N ALA A 46 2.99 6.54 11.39
CA ALA A 46 2.44 7.85 11.06
C ALA A 46 0.91 7.85 11.03
N ILE A 47 0.25 6.85 10.42
CA ILE A 47 -1.22 6.79 10.43
C ILE A 47 -1.78 6.51 11.84
N ASN A 48 -1.06 5.72 12.65
CA ASN A 48 -1.45 5.45 14.04
C ASN A 48 -1.29 6.71 14.92
N GLN A 49 -0.19 7.45 14.78
CA GLN A 49 0.06 8.71 15.50
C GLN A 49 -0.87 9.84 15.07
N ALA A 50 -1.31 9.82 13.80
CA ALA A 50 -2.33 10.72 13.28
C ALA A 50 -3.73 10.49 13.87
N GLN A 51 -3.88 9.54 14.82
CA GLN A 51 -5.16 9.17 15.44
C GLN A 51 -6.22 8.80 14.39
N GLY A 52 -5.78 8.17 13.29
CA GLY A 52 -6.63 7.79 12.17
C GLY A 52 -6.99 8.92 11.20
N SER A 53 -6.37 10.09 11.30
CA SER A 53 -6.56 11.15 10.29
C SER A 53 -5.79 10.86 9.01
N ILE A 54 -6.53 10.52 7.95
CA ILE A 54 -5.99 10.33 6.59
C ILE A 54 -5.31 11.60 6.09
N GLU A 55 -5.86 12.79 6.39
CA GLU A 55 -5.29 14.06 5.96
C GLU A 55 -3.90 14.31 6.54
N VAL A 56 -3.73 14.03 7.84
CA VAL A 56 -2.43 14.16 8.52
C VAL A 56 -1.43 13.14 7.96
N PHE A 57 -1.87 11.91 7.69
CA PHE A 57 -1.02 10.91 7.01
C PHE A 57 -0.59 11.37 5.61
N ILE A 58 -1.49 11.95 4.82
CA ILE A 58 -1.17 12.45 3.47
C ILE A 58 -0.15 13.59 3.54
N ASN A 59 -0.29 14.48 4.52
CA ASN A 59 0.71 15.54 4.71
C ASN A 59 2.09 14.96 5.09
N TRP A 60 2.12 13.96 5.97
CA TRP A 60 3.34 13.21 6.28
C TRP A 60 3.93 12.55 5.02
N LEU A 61 3.10 11.90 4.19
CA LEU A 61 3.54 11.23 2.97
C LEU A 61 4.14 12.21 1.95
N ARG A 62 3.57 13.41 1.82
CA ARG A 62 4.13 14.49 0.98
C ARG A 62 5.52 14.89 1.46
N TYR A 63 5.68 15.10 2.77
CA TYR A 63 6.98 15.41 3.36
C TYR A 63 8.00 14.29 3.12
N GLN A 64 7.61 13.03 3.31
CA GLN A 64 8.50 11.89 3.04
C GLN A 64 8.85 11.77 1.55
N THR A 65 7.92 12.04 0.64
CA THR A 65 8.18 12.04 -0.81
C THR A 65 9.18 13.12 -1.22
N ALA A 66 9.16 14.28 -0.55
CA ALA A 66 10.14 15.34 -0.75
C ALA A 66 11.54 14.96 -0.21
N ARG A 67 11.61 14.17 0.85
CA ARG A 67 12.85 13.90 1.59
C ARG A 67 13.54 12.59 1.19
N GLU A 68 12.78 11.52 1.02
CA GLU A 68 13.30 10.15 0.95
C GLU A 68 13.11 9.57 -0.46
N ASN A 69 14.19 9.07 -1.07
CA ASN A 69 14.17 8.51 -2.43
C ASN A 69 13.24 7.29 -2.57
N PHE A 70 13.01 6.55 -1.48
CA PHE A 70 12.14 5.39 -1.46
C PHE A 70 10.73 5.69 -2.01
N TRP A 71 10.10 6.78 -1.54
CA TRP A 71 8.76 7.17 -1.95
C TRP A 71 8.70 7.72 -3.38
N ARG A 72 9.85 8.16 -3.92
CA ARG A 72 9.99 8.61 -5.31
C ARG A 72 10.26 7.47 -6.30
N THR A 73 10.39 6.23 -5.84
CA THR A 73 10.58 5.09 -6.74
C THR A 73 9.44 5.07 -7.76
N ARG A 74 9.77 5.15 -9.06
CA ARG A 74 8.79 5.24 -10.14
C ARG A 74 8.40 3.86 -10.64
N GLY A 75 7.09 3.63 -10.71
CA GLY A 75 6.49 2.62 -11.57
C GLY A 75 5.82 3.24 -12.79
N LYS A 76 5.02 2.45 -13.51
CA LYS A 76 4.28 2.91 -14.69
C LYS A 76 3.12 3.83 -14.32
N ASN A 77 2.54 3.67 -13.12
CA ASN A 77 1.36 4.43 -12.67
C ASN A 77 1.69 5.66 -11.80
N GLY A 78 2.97 6.01 -11.73
CA GLY A 78 3.51 7.09 -10.89
C GLY A 78 4.53 6.57 -9.87
N SER A 79 5.00 7.47 -9.03
CA SER A 79 5.85 7.10 -7.89
C SER A 79 5.08 6.35 -6.81
N LEU A 80 5.79 5.59 -5.97
CA LEU A 80 5.22 4.88 -4.83
C LEU A 80 4.36 5.81 -3.95
N GLY A 81 4.89 6.99 -3.61
CA GLY A 81 4.17 7.99 -2.81
C GLY A 81 2.88 8.47 -3.47
N GLU A 82 2.88 8.70 -4.78
CA GLU A 82 1.68 9.11 -5.52
C GLU A 82 0.63 7.99 -5.56
N GLN A 83 1.04 6.73 -5.73
CA GLN A 83 0.13 5.59 -5.76
C GLN A 83 -0.50 5.34 -4.38
N VAL A 84 0.30 5.42 -3.30
CA VAL A 84 -0.20 5.31 -1.91
C VAL A 84 -1.15 6.46 -1.57
N TYR A 85 -0.84 7.69 -2.00
CA TYR A 85 -1.73 8.85 -1.84
C TYR A 85 -3.08 8.63 -2.51
N LYS A 86 -3.08 8.22 -3.78
CA LYS A 86 -4.31 7.97 -4.54
C LYS A 86 -5.19 6.92 -3.85
N TYR A 87 -4.58 5.83 -3.36
CA TYR A 87 -5.34 4.77 -2.69
C TYR A 87 -5.86 5.21 -1.31
N ALA A 88 -5.10 5.98 -0.55
CA ALA A 88 -5.57 6.56 0.72
C ALA A 88 -6.80 7.47 0.53
N GLU A 89 -6.80 8.29 -0.53
CA GLU A 89 -7.96 9.11 -0.91
C GLU A 89 -9.16 8.27 -1.37
N GLU A 90 -8.90 7.17 -2.08
CA GLU A 90 -9.95 6.24 -2.48
C GLU A 90 -10.61 5.59 -1.26
N LEU A 91 -9.82 5.08 -0.31
CA LEU A 91 -10.32 4.53 0.94
C LEU A 91 -11.16 5.55 1.73
N ARG A 92 -10.69 6.79 1.80
CA ARG A 92 -11.41 7.91 2.43
C ARG A 92 -12.76 8.16 1.76
N THR A 93 -12.82 8.04 0.44
CA THR A 93 -14.04 8.28 -0.34
C THR A 93 -15.04 7.12 -0.22
N ARG A 94 -14.55 5.88 -0.23
CA ARG A 94 -15.39 4.66 -0.24
C ARG A 94 -15.92 4.29 1.14
N ASP A 95 -15.10 4.44 2.17
CA ASP A 95 -15.43 4.06 3.55
C ASP A 95 -14.69 4.96 4.53
N SER A 96 -15.13 6.22 4.66
CA SER A 96 -14.51 7.20 5.53
C SER A 96 -14.42 6.75 7.00
N LYS A 97 -15.36 5.91 7.46
CA LYS A 97 -15.41 5.39 8.83
C LYS A 97 -14.26 4.42 9.10
N ASN A 98 -13.95 3.54 8.16
CA ASN A 98 -12.88 2.54 8.31
C ASN A 98 -11.60 2.88 7.52
N ALA A 99 -11.55 4.02 6.83
CA ALA A 99 -10.45 4.40 5.92
C ALA A 99 -9.08 4.30 6.59
N ALA A 100 -8.94 4.79 7.82
CA ALA A 100 -7.70 4.72 8.56
C ALA A 100 -7.27 3.28 8.86
N GLN A 101 -8.21 2.45 9.31
CA GLN A 101 -7.95 1.05 9.62
C GLN A 101 -7.56 0.27 8.36
N ASN A 102 -8.29 0.51 7.26
CA ASN A 102 -8.01 -0.09 5.95
C ASN A 102 -6.66 0.38 5.40
N LEU A 103 -6.30 1.65 5.59
CA LEU A 103 -5.00 2.17 5.20
C LEU A 103 -3.88 1.52 6.02
N THR A 104 -4.04 1.36 7.34
CA THR A 104 -3.07 0.66 8.20
C THR A 104 -2.86 -0.78 7.73
N TYR A 105 -3.94 -1.51 7.42
CA TYR A 105 -3.84 -2.86 6.86
C TYR A 105 -3.14 -2.88 5.50
N PHE A 106 -3.54 -2.00 4.60
CA PHE A 106 -2.91 -1.83 3.29
C PHE A 106 -1.41 -1.57 3.40
N LEU A 107 -0.97 -0.64 4.25
CA LEU A 107 0.46 -0.37 4.47
C LEU A 107 1.21 -1.59 5.03
N GLY A 108 0.56 -2.36 5.90
CA GLY A 108 1.06 -3.66 6.36
C GLY A 108 1.23 -4.68 5.24
N PHE A 109 0.26 -4.77 4.31
CA PHE A 109 0.35 -5.61 3.12
C PHE A 109 1.43 -5.09 2.16
N LEU A 110 1.53 -3.78 1.95
CA LEU A 110 2.55 -3.14 1.13
C LEU A 110 3.96 -3.50 1.61
N ARG A 111 4.17 -3.50 2.94
CA ARG A 111 5.42 -3.95 3.56
C ARG A 111 5.71 -5.42 3.30
N ARG A 112 4.71 -6.30 3.43
CA ARG A 112 4.87 -7.73 3.14
C ARG A 112 5.16 -7.99 1.67
N ALA A 113 4.44 -7.31 0.78
CA ALA A 113 4.64 -7.40 -0.67
C ALA A 113 6.05 -6.93 -1.07
N LEU A 114 6.56 -5.85 -0.49
CA LEU A 114 7.92 -5.39 -0.73
C LEU A 114 8.97 -6.44 -0.33
N VAL A 115 8.78 -7.10 0.82
CA VAL A 115 9.68 -8.17 1.28
C VAL A 115 9.59 -9.40 0.37
N ALA A 116 8.38 -9.75 -0.05
CA ALA A 116 8.10 -10.92 -0.86
C ALA A 116 8.21 -10.66 -2.37
N ILE A 117 8.75 -9.53 -2.81
CA ILE A 117 8.61 -9.09 -4.20
C ILE A 117 9.10 -10.10 -5.24
N ASN A 118 10.20 -10.81 -4.95
CA ASN A 118 10.75 -11.84 -5.82
C ASN A 118 9.99 -13.18 -5.79
N TYR A 119 8.85 -13.23 -5.08
CA TYR A 119 8.03 -14.41 -4.86
C TYR A 119 6.54 -14.17 -5.15
N LEU A 120 6.12 -12.92 -5.43
CA LEU A 120 4.71 -12.59 -5.69
C LEU A 120 4.13 -13.37 -6.89
N ASP A 121 4.97 -13.70 -7.86
CA ASP A 121 4.64 -14.47 -9.07
C ASP A 121 4.94 -15.97 -8.96
N LYS A 122 5.65 -16.39 -7.90
CA LYS A 122 6.13 -17.78 -7.74
C LYS A 122 5.20 -18.66 -6.92
N ILE A 123 4.35 -18.07 -6.09
CA ILE A 123 3.34 -18.79 -5.32
C ILE A 123 1.97 -18.35 -5.86
N PRO A 124 1.21 -19.24 -6.51
CA PRO A 124 -0.14 -18.91 -6.97
C PRO A 124 -0.98 -18.45 -5.77
N ALA A 125 -1.69 -17.33 -5.91
CA ALA A 125 -2.61 -16.85 -4.89
C ALA A 125 -3.68 -17.93 -4.62
N GLN A 126 -3.54 -18.68 -3.52
CA GLN A 126 -4.49 -19.72 -3.11
C GLN A 126 -5.76 -19.10 -2.50
N LEU A 127 -6.48 -18.24 -3.25
CA LEU A 127 -7.78 -17.68 -2.85
C LEU A 127 -8.73 -17.51 -4.04
N ARG A 128 -8.84 -18.54 -4.88
CA ARG A 128 -10.04 -18.77 -5.72
C ARG A 128 -10.64 -20.17 -5.51
N GLY A 129 -10.45 -20.74 -4.32
CA GLY A 129 -11.07 -22.00 -3.89
C GLY A 129 -12.35 -21.76 -3.10
N GLY A 130 -13.31 -21.09 -3.74
CA GLY A 130 -14.69 -20.98 -3.26
C GLY A 130 -15.63 -21.62 -4.27
N GLU A 131 -15.26 -22.78 -4.81
CA GLU A 131 -16.22 -23.64 -5.51
C GLU A 131 -16.93 -24.46 -4.44
N SER A 132 -18.13 -24.01 -4.09
CA SER A 132 -19.12 -24.85 -3.42
C SER A 132 -19.39 -26.08 -4.30
N GLN A 133 -19.09 -27.26 -3.79
CA GLN A 133 -19.86 -28.47 -4.12
C GLN A 133 -21.09 -28.53 -3.22
#